data_AF-A0A512UA37-F1
#
_entry.id   AF-A0A512UA37-F1
#
_cell.length_a   1.000
_cell.length_b   1.000
_cell.length_c   1.000
_cell.angle_alpha   90.00
_cell.angle_beta   90.00
_cell.angle_gamma   90.00
#
_symmetry.space_group_name_H-M   'P 1'
#
loop_
_entity.id
_entity.type
_entity.pdbx_description
1 polymer ?
#
loop_
_entity_poly.entity_id
_entity_poly.type
_entity_poly.pdbx_seq_one_letter_code
_entity_poly.pdbx_strand_id
1 'polypeptide(L)'
;MRPNATDARGRNYPLALFQMFVALYLSEVLLVALFVFGKNWACVVLEAVFIAFTAAAHVYLKWKFLPLFETVPVSALKYAAGDRTFQYPMYDQGLKEIKSEGKNYWEGGNQLGLAGSQKDQVLPHIPASSDNNGLLGKEEDLGPSVTNEKLLGSEETNTAVVQQKSDGKYSPAGTLKRFFQPKTNSFDLVRDSMPDAYFNYIQYNPDFVRTAYDAPAVNDEEPHIWVVKDQMGLSEIEKNKALENGVDCSDADTGFDEKGRAQYLGPPPTYEESIKV
;
A
#
# COMPACT_ATOMS: atom_id res chain seq x y z
N MET A 1 6.35 9.16 -10.77
CA MET A 1 4.90 9.10 -10.45
C MET A 1 4.56 10.20 -9.46
N ARG A 2 3.41 10.88 -9.56
CA ARG A 2 2.92 11.75 -8.46
C ARG A 2 2.27 10.88 -7.38
N PRO A 3 2.44 11.17 -6.08
CA PRO A 3 1.73 10.45 -5.03
C PRO A 3 0.23 10.74 -5.11
N ASN A 4 -0.62 9.76 -4.79
CA ASN A 4 -2.06 9.97 -4.70
C ASN A 4 -2.37 10.96 -3.56
N ALA A 5 -3.18 11.97 -3.82
CA ALA A 5 -3.54 13.00 -2.85
C ALA A 5 -4.39 12.48 -1.68
N THR A 6 -5.05 11.33 -1.84
CA THR A 6 -5.87 10.69 -0.79
C THR A 6 -5.11 9.63 0.03
N ASP A 7 -3.88 9.26 -0.36
CA ASP A 7 -3.06 8.29 0.38
C ASP A 7 -2.41 8.93 1.62
N ALA A 8 -3.01 8.66 2.78
CA ALA A 8 -2.51 9.12 4.06
C ALA A 8 -1.31 8.31 4.62
N ARG A 9 -0.86 7.23 3.97
CA ARG A 9 0.34 6.46 4.34
C ARG A 9 0.40 6.04 5.81
N GLY A 10 -0.73 5.62 6.35
CA GLY A 10 -0.87 5.22 7.76
C GLY A 10 -0.87 6.37 8.79
N ARG A 11 -0.67 7.63 8.39
CA ARG A 11 -0.65 8.81 9.30
C ARG A 11 -1.95 9.02 10.06
N ASN A 12 -3.08 8.51 9.55
CA ASN A 12 -4.38 8.62 10.20
C ASN A 12 -4.41 8.02 11.62
N TYR A 13 -3.68 6.92 11.88
CA TYR A 13 -3.65 6.29 13.21
C TYR A 13 -2.98 7.15 14.29
N PRO A 14 -1.71 7.60 14.15
CA PRO A 14 -1.09 8.47 15.16
C PRO A 14 -1.79 9.83 15.29
N LEU A 15 -2.37 10.38 14.21
CA LEU A 15 -3.17 11.61 14.28
C LEU A 15 -4.44 11.42 15.11
N ALA A 16 -5.19 10.32 14.90
CA ALA A 16 -6.35 9.97 15.73
C ALA A 16 -5.96 9.71 17.19
N LEU A 17 -4.81 9.05 17.43
CA LEU A 17 -4.27 8.83 18.77
C LEU A 17 -3.99 10.16 19.50
N PHE A 18 -3.38 11.14 18.84
CA PHE A 18 -3.18 12.48 19.43
C PHE A 18 -4.50 13.25 19.62
N GLN A 19 -5.48 13.09 18.72
CA GLN A 19 -6.81 13.67 18.89
C GLN A 19 -7.53 13.10 20.12
N MET A 20 -7.34 11.81 20.44
CA MET A 20 -7.90 11.21 21.66
C MET A 20 -7.33 11.84 22.94
N PHE A 21 -6.07 12.31 22.96
CA PHE A 21 -5.56 13.06 24.12
C PHE A 21 -6.26 14.41 24.32
N VAL A 22 -6.73 15.06 23.24
CA VAL A 22 -7.52 16.30 23.34
C VAL A 22 -8.88 16.02 24.01
N ALA A 23 -9.54 14.91 23.63
CA ALA A 23 -10.76 14.47 24.29
C ALA A 23 -10.53 14.06 25.76
N LEU A 24 -9.38 13.45 26.06
CA LEU A 24 -8.98 13.05 27.40
C LEU A 24 -8.80 14.27 28.32
N TYR A 25 -8.05 15.30 27.90
CA TYR A 25 -7.94 16.56 28.67
C TYR A 25 -9.29 17.25 28.91
N LEU A 26 -10.19 17.22 27.92
CA LEU A 26 -11.53 17.78 28.07
C LEU A 26 -12.33 17.01 29.15
N SER A 27 -12.15 15.69 29.23
CA SER A 27 -12.75 14.85 30.26
C SER A 27 -12.16 15.13 31.65
N GLU A 28 -10.83 15.22 31.79
CA GLU A 28 -10.15 15.51 33.06
C GLU A 28 -10.55 16.90 33.59
N VAL A 29 -10.53 17.94 32.76
CA VAL A 29 -10.92 19.31 33.15
C VAL A 29 -12.39 19.36 33.59
N LEU A 30 -13.26 18.58 32.95
CA LEU A 30 -14.67 18.47 33.33
C LEU A 30 -14.86 17.69 34.65
N LEU A 31 -14.08 16.65 34.91
CA LEU A 31 -14.07 15.92 36.18
C LEU A 31 -13.55 16.79 37.34
N VAL A 32 -12.47 17.56 37.13
CA VAL A 32 -11.99 18.57 38.10
C VAL A 32 -13.10 19.54 38.46
N ALA A 33 -13.83 20.09 37.46
CA ALA A 33 -14.92 21.03 37.71
C ALA A 33 -16.05 20.40 38.56
N LEU A 34 -16.45 19.16 38.27
CA LEU A 34 -17.46 18.43 39.05
C LEU A 34 -17.00 18.17 40.50
N PHE A 35 -15.74 17.77 40.71
CA PHE A 35 -15.21 17.55 42.07
C PHE A 35 -15.06 18.84 42.87
N VAL A 36 -14.76 19.98 42.23
CA VAL A 36 -14.77 21.31 42.86
C VAL A 36 -16.20 21.69 43.31
N PHE A 37 -17.22 21.50 42.48
CA PHE A 37 -18.61 21.74 42.87
C PHE A 37 -19.06 20.82 44.02
N GLY A 38 -18.61 19.56 44.02
CA GLY A 38 -18.81 18.62 45.13
C GLY A 38 -18.00 18.91 46.39
N LYS A 39 -17.12 19.94 46.40
CA LYS A 39 -16.17 20.28 47.48
C LYS A 39 -15.22 19.12 47.86
N ASN A 40 -15.02 18.16 46.96
CA ASN A 40 -14.24 16.95 47.18
C ASN A 40 -12.75 17.18 46.90
N TRP A 41 -12.11 18.04 47.71
CA TRP A 41 -10.73 18.49 47.50
C TRP A 41 -9.70 17.36 47.37
N ALA A 42 -9.90 16.23 48.05
CA ALA A 42 -9.04 15.04 47.90
C ALA A 42 -9.05 14.48 46.46
N CYS A 43 -10.23 14.44 45.82
CA CYS A 43 -10.36 14.02 44.42
C CYS A 43 -9.76 15.05 43.47
N VAL A 44 -9.92 16.36 43.74
CA VAL A 44 -9.34 17.44 42.93
C VAL A 44 -7.80 17.36 42.90
N VAL A 45 -7.15 17.10 44.05
CA VAL A 45 -5.69 16.95 44.12
C VAL A 45 -5.22 15.68 43.39
N LEU A 46 -5.96 14.58 43.49
CA LEU A 46 -5.65 13.33 42.78
C LEU A 46 -5.79 13.49 41.26
N GLU A 47 -6.87 14.12 40.79
CA GLU A 47 -7.13 14.38 39.37
C GLU A 47 -6.06 15.31 38.75
N ALA A 48 -5.58 16.31 39.51
CA ALA A 48 -4.49 17.18 39.07
C ALA A 48 -3.16 16.43 38.86
N VAL A 49 -2.92 15.33 39.59
CA VAL A 49 -1.77 14.43 39.36
C VAL A 49 -1.98 13.59 38.10
N PHE A 50 -3.21 13.15 37.81
CA PHE A 50 -3.52 12.45 36.56
C PHE A 50 -3.33 13.35 35.33
N ILE A 51 -3.77 14.60 35.35
CA ILE A 51 -3.52 15.59 34.28
C ILE A 51 -2.02 15.78 34.03
N ALA A 52 -1.20 15.82 35.08
CA ALA A 52 0.25 15.91 34.93
C ALA A 52 0.86 14.63 34.31
N PHE A 53 0.32 13.45 34.64
CA PHE A 53 0.72 12.18 34.07
C PHE A 53 0.31 12.04 32.59
N THR A 54 -0.91 12.43 32.21
CA THR A 54 -1.39 12.38 30.82
C THR A 54 -0.71 13.44 29.95
N ALA A 55 -0.35 14.61 30.49
CA ALA A 55 0.58 15.55 29.86
C ALA A 55 1.95 14.92 29.58
N ALA A 56 2.57 14.27 30.57
CA ALA A 56 3.86 13.60 30.39
C ALA A 56 3.79 12.45 29.37
N ALA A 57 2.73 11.64 29.42
CA ALA A 57 2.49 10.55 28.46
C ALA A 57 2.31 11.07 27.02
N HIS A 58 1.56 12.15 26.83
CA HIS A 58 1.35 12.77 25.52
C HIS A 58 2.65 13.36 24.95
N VAL A 59 3.50 13.98 25.77
CA VAL A 59 4.84 14.45 25.36
C VAL A 59 5.74 13.28 24.96
N TYR A 60 5.77 12.20 25.76
CA TYR A 60 6.51 10.98 25.44
C TYR A 60 6.06 10.35 24.13
N LEU A 61 4.75 10.26 23.90
CA LEU A 61 4.18 9.73 22.66
C LEU A 61 4.52 10.62 21.46
N LYS A 62 4.39 11.95 21.56
CA LYS A 62 4.84 12.86 20.49
C LYS A 62 6.31 12.66 20.17
N TRP A 63 7.19 12.65 21.18
CA TRP A 63 8.63 12.44 20.99
C TRP A 63 8.96 11.12 20.30
N LYS A 64 8.20 10.04 20.57
CA LYS A 64 8.45 8.71 19.95
C LYS A 64 7.78 8.52 18.58
N PHE A 65 6.61 9.12 18.33
CA PHE A 65 5.83 8.88 17.11
C PHE A 65 6.08 9.91 16.00
N LEU A 66 6.26 11.21 16.29
CA LEU A 66 6.51 12.24 15.28
C LEU A 66 7.63 11.86 14.27
N PRO A 67 8.86 11.49 14.71
CA PRO A 67 9.92 11.12 13.77
C PRO A 67 9.56 9.91 12.88
N LEU A 68 8.71 8.99 13.35
CA LEU A 68 8.36 7.77 12.61
C LEU A 68 7.49 8.03 11.37
N PHE A 69 6.74 9.14 11.31
CA PHE A 69 5.85 9.45 10.18
C PHE A 69 6.08 10.82 9.53
N GLU A 70 6.82 11.72 10.18
CA GLU A 70 7.27 13.00 9.59
C GLU A 70 8.58 12.84 8.81
N THR A 71 9.42 11.85 9.15
CA THR A 71 10.71 11.61 8.49
C THR A 71 10.72 10.29 7.72
N VAL A 72 11.29 10.31 6.50
CA VAL A 72 11.59 9.12 5.68
C VAL A 72 13.10 9.10 5.43
N PRO A 73 13.89 8.22 6.09
CA PRO A 73 15.34 8.22 5.95
C PRO A 73 15.81 7.95 4.52
N VAL A 74 16.82 8.70 4.07
CA VAL A 74 17.38 8.57 2.71
C VAL A 74 18.19 7.28 2.60
N SER A 75 18.89 6.91 3.68
CA SER A 75 19.57 5.61 3.81
C SER A 75 18.60 4.43 3.64
N ALA A 76 17.37 4.54 4.16
CA ALA A 76 16.35 3.50 4.03
C ALA A 76 15.75 3.41 2.62
N LEU A 77 15.61 4.54 1.91
CA LEU A 77 15.17 4.53 0.50
C LEU A 77 16.21 3.83 -0.38
N LYS A 78 17.50 4.17 -0.22
CA LYS A 78 18.61 3.54 -0.97
C LYS A 78 18.75 2.06 -0.62
N TYR A 79 18.61 1.70 0.65
CA TYR A 79 18.61 0.30 1.08
C TYR A 79 17.46 -0.51 0.45
N ALA A 80 16.23 0.03 0.46
CA ALA A 80 15.07 -0.60 -0.15
C ALA A 80 15.15 -0.70 -1.69
N ALA A 81 15.93 0.18 -2.34
CA ALA A 81 16.27 0.09 -3.76
C ALA A 81 17.45 -0.87 -4.05
N GLY A 82 17.90 -1.63 -3.06
CA GLY A 82 18.95 -2.65 -3.20
C GLY A 82 20.37 -2.17 -2.92
N ASP A 83 20.58 -0.93 -2.48
CA ASP A 83 21.91 -0.45 -2.09
C ASP A 83 22.27 -0.82 -0.65
N ARG A 84 22.92 -1.97 -0.49
CA ARG A 84 23.40 -2.50 0.79
C ARG A 84 24.58 -1.72 1.41
N THR A 85 25.06 -0.64 0.80
CA THR A 85 26.03 0.26 1.45
C THR A 85 25.39 1.16 2.51
N PHE A 86 24.06 1.36 2.42
CA PHE A 86 23.27 2.08 3.41
C PHE A 86 22.60 1.11 4.39
N GLN A 87 22.13 1.59 5.54
CA GLN A 87 21.38 0.80 6.53
C GLN A 87 20.31 1.66 7.21
N TYR A 88 19.17 1.06 7.57
CA TYR A 88 18.09 1.76 8.25
C TYR A 88 18.55 2.36 9.61
N PRO A 89 18.36 3.68 9.87
CA PRO A 89 18.97 4.38 11.00
C PRO A 89 18.17 4.19 12.30
N MET A 90 18.23 2.99 12.87
CA MET A 90 17.39 2.53 13.99
C MET A 90 17.30 3.47 15.20
N TYR A 91 18.38 4.17 15.56
CA TYR A 91 18.44 5.02 16.75
C TYR A 91 17.73 6.37 16.61
N ASP A 92 17.63 6.88 15.38
CA ASP A 92 17.31 8.28 15.07
C ASP A 92 16.19 8.42 14.02
N GLN A 93 15.82 7.30 13.40
CA GLN A 93 14.74 7.13 12.42
C GLN A 93 14.85 7.99 11.16
N GLY A 94 16.00 8.62 10.92
CA GLY A 94 16.28 9.47 9.75
C GLY A 94 16.27 10.97 10.03
N LEU A 95 15.99 11.40 11.27
CA LEU A 95 15.81 12.81 11.60
C LEU A 95 17.08 13.64 11.36
N LYS A 96 18.27 13.12 11.70
CA LYS A 96 19.56 13.74 11.38
C LYS A 96 19.81 13.81 9.88
N GLU A 97 19.58 12.71 9.15
CA GLU A 97 19.77 12.64 7.69
C GLU A 97 18.97 13.72 6.99
N ILE A 98 17.66 13.79 7.25
CA ILE A 98 16.78 14.80 6.63
C ILE A 98 17.15 16.22 7.10
N LYS A 99 17.64 16.39 8.32
CA LYS A 99 18.12 17.69 8.80
C LYS A 99 19.43 18.14 8.15
N SER A 100 20.30 17.22 7.71
CA SER A 100 21.43 17.54 6.83
C SER A 100 20.98 17.75 5.39
N GLU A 101 20.16 16.87 4.82
CA GLU A 101 19.75 16.96 3.42
C GLU A 101 18.88 18.19 3.14
N GLY A 102 17.98 18.55 4.07
CA GLY A 102 17.20 19.78 4.01
C GLY A 102 18.03 21.06 4.16
N LYS A 103 19.25 20.98 4.71
CA LYS A 103 20.23 22.07 4.65
C LYS A 103 20.94 22.07 3.30
N ASN A 104 21.50 20.93 2.90
CA ASN A 104 22.20 20.75 1.63
C ASN A 104 21.34 21.21 0.43
N TYR A 105 20.03 21.00 0.49
CA TYR A 105 19.05 21.46 -0.49
C TYR A 105 18.98 23.00 -0.58
N TRP A 106 18.84 23.70 0.56
CA TRP A 106 18.81 25.18 0.58
C TRP A 106 20.18 25.83 0.39
N GLU A 107 21.26 25.13 0.74
CA GLU A 107 22.65 25.52 0.49
C GLU A 107 23.10 25.16 -0.96
N GLY A 108 22.20 24.61 -1.78
CA GLY A 108 22.38 24.39 -3.23
C GLY A 108 23.19 23.14 -3.62
N GLY A 109 23.63 22.34 -2.64
CA GLY A 109 24.47 21.16 -2.87
C GLY A 109 23.73 19.96 -3.48
N ASN A 110 22.52 19.65 -2.98
CA ASN A 110 21.83 18.39 -3.32
C ASN A 110 20.49 18.64 -4.04
N GLN A 111 20.51 18.59 -5.37
CA GLN A 111 19.31 18.56 -6.20
C GLN A 111 18.71 17.15 -6.22
N LEU A 112 17.84 16.85 -5.24
CA LEU A 112 17.12 15.57 -5.14
C LEU A 112 16.38 15.26 -6.46
N GLY A 113 16.90 14.30 -7.22
CA GLY A 113 16.31 13.82 -8.47
C GLY A 113 17.02 14.22 -9.78
N LEU A 114 18.09 15.05 -9.77
CA LEU A 114 18.87 15.32 -10.99
C LEU A 114 20.11 14.43 -11.17
N ALA A 115 20.66 13.87 -10.09
CA ALA A 115 21.63 12.79 -10.21
C ALA A 115 20.87 11.49 -10.52
N GLY A 116 20.88 11.04 -11.78
CA GLY A 116 20.13 9.88 -12.28
C GLY A 116 20.64 8.51 -11.80
N SER A 117 20.87 8.33 -10.50
CA SER A 117 21.18 7.02 -9.93
C SER A 117 19.95 6.11 -9.99
N GLN A 118 20.07 4.97 -10.67
CA GLN A 118 19.02 3.95 -10.79
C GLN A 118 18.52 3.40 -9.44
N LYS A 119 19.26 3.66 -8.34
CA LYS A 119 18.94 3.20 -6.97
C LYS A 119 18.38 4.29 -6.05
N ASP A 120 18.10 5.50 -6.54
CA ASP A 120 17.53 6.57 -5.70
C ASP A 120 15.99 6.49 -5.58
N GLN A 121 15.33 5.55 -6.29
CA GLN A 121 13.89 5.27 -6.14
C GLN A 121 13.62 3.75 -6.05
N VAL A 122 12.76 3.37 -5.10
CA VAL A 122 12.21 2.01 -5.00
C VAL A 122 11.12 1.83 -6.05
N LEU A 123 11.51 1.63 -7.30
CA LEU A 123 10.57 1.24 -8.36
C LEU A 123 10.13 -0.22 -8.13
N PRO A 124 8.85 -0.56 -8.36
CA PRO A 124 8.44 -1.95 -8.40
C PRO A 124 9.23 -2.67 -9.51
N HIS A 125 9.70 -3.88 -9.25
CA HIS A 125 10.31 -4.70 -10.27
C HIS A 125 9.22 -5.15 -11.25
N ILE A 126 9.06 -4.41 -12.34
CA ILE A 126 8.32 -4.86 -13.52
C ILE A 126 9.17 -5.97 -14.13
N PRO A 127 8.74 -7.25 -14.11
CA PRO A 127 9.41 -8.27 -14.91
C PRO A 127 9.23 -7.85 -16.38
N ALA A 128 10.34 -7.77 -17.12
CA ALA A 128 10.26 -7.42 -18.54
C ALA A 128 9.45 -8.52 -19.27
N SER A 129 8.23 -8.20 -19.68
CA SER A 129 7.41 -9.13 -20.46
C SER A 129 8.13 -9.39 -21.78
N SER A 130 8.27 -10.66 -22.16
CA SER A 130 9.02 -11.08 -23.35
C SER A 130 8.17 -10.96 -24.62
N ASP A 131 7.48 -9.82 -24.75
CA ASP A 131 6.59 -9.50 -25.85
C ASP A 131 7.38 -9.03 -27.07
N ASN A 132 8.02 -9.99 -27.75
CA ASN A 132 8.66 -9.79 -29.04
C ASN A 132 7.61 -9.58 -30.15
N ASN A 133 6.90 -8.45 -30.12
CA ASN A 133 6.16 -7.96 -31.26
C ASN A 133 5.99 -6.43 -31.17
N GLY A 134 6.50 -5.70 -32.16
CA GLY A 134 6.49 -4.24 -32.13
C GLY A 134 5.58 -3.63 -33.19
N LEU A 135 4.99 -2.47 -32.88
CA LEU A 135 4.87 -1.40 -33.87
C LEU A 135 4.70 -0.02 -33.22
N LEU A 136 5.45 0.94 -33.76
CA LEU A 136 5.15 2.37 -33.89
C LEU A 136 4.44 3.12 -32.74
N GLY A 137 5.23 3.83 -31.93
CA GLY A 137 4.78 4.96 -31.10
C GLY A 137 5.90 5.99 -30.98
N LYS A 138 5.77 7.15 -31.65
CA LYS A 138 6.82 8.16 -31.76
C LYS A 138 6.39 9.47 -31.09
N GLU A 139 7.00 9.80 -29.96
CA GLU A 139 7.03 11.16 -29.43
C GLU A 139 8.48 11.64 -29.33
N GLU A 140 8.73 12.88 -29.75
CA GLU A 140 10.04 13.54 -29.69
C GLU A 140 10.00 14.59 -28.59
N ASP A 141 11.02 14.63 -27.73
CA ASP A 141 11.25 15.77 -26.85
C ASP A 141 12.76 16.08 -26.74
N LEU A 142 13.11 17.34 -26.53
CA LEU A 142 14.29 17.95 -27.18
C LEU A 142 15.48 18.31 -26.27
N GLY A 143 16.50 17.44 -26.31
CA GLY A 143 17.93 17.82 -26.21
C GLY A 143 18.53 18.03 -24.80
N PRO A 144 19.79 18.53 -24.71
CA PRO A 144 20.78 18.75 -25.78
C PRO A 144 21.94 17.73 -25.74
N SER A 145 22.70 17.64 -26.84
CA SER A 145 23.86 16.75 -26.95
C SER A 145 25.15 17.35 -26.38
N VAL A 146 25.93 16.54 -25.64
CA VAL A 146 27.37 16.72 -25.41
C VAL A 146 28.04 15.36 -25.64
N THR A 147 29.09 15.32 -26.46
CA THR A 147 29.73 14.09 -26.96
C THR A 147 31.11 13.83 -26.34
N ASN A 148 31.51 12.55 -26.38
CA ASN A 148 32.87 12.00 -26.09
C ASN A 148 33.29 12.02 -24.60
N GLU A 149 34.08 11.09 -24.04
CA GLU A 149 34.55 9.71 -24.36
C GLU A 149 35.00 9.08 -22.98
N LYS A 150 35.31 7.78 -22.75
CA LYS A 150 35.64 6.59 -23.57
C LYS A 150 35.13 5.30 -22.84
N LEU A 151 35.53 4.12 -23.32
CA LEU A 151 35.40 2.80 -22.67
C LEU A 151 36.07 2.71 -21.28
N LEU A 152 35.39 2.02 -20.36
CA LEU A 152 35.90 0.74 -19.83
C LEU A 152 34.72 -0.21 -19.61
N GLY A 153 34.90 -1.51 -19.86
CA GLY A 153 33.78 -2.46 -19.98
C GLY A 153 33.11 -2.82 -18.66
N SER A 154 31.79 -2.73 -18.61
CA SER A 154 30.95 -3.38 -17.60
C SER A 154 30.52 -4.76 -18.12
N GLU A 155 30.82 -5.82 -17.36
CA GLU A 155 30.32 -7.17 -17.63
C GLU A 155 28.79 -7.22 -17.50
N GLU A 156 28.13 -8.11 -18.25
CA GLU A 156 26.68 -8.34 -18.17
C GLU A 156 26.31 -9.11 -16.88
N THR A 157 26.53 -8.50 -15.72
CA THR A 157 25.91 -8.96 -14.48
C THR A 157 24.41 -8.72 -14.58
N ASN A 158 23.68 -9.78 -14.95
CA ASN A 158 22.23 -9.88 -14.80
C ASN A 158 21.89 -9.78 -13.31
N THR A 159 21.82 -8.56 -12.78
CA THR A 159 21.36 -8.28 -11.42
C THR A 159 19.84 -8.41 -11.35
N ALA A 160 19.37 -9.66 -11.45
CA ALA A 160 18.18 -10.05 -10.72
C ALA A 160 18.36 -9.55 -9.29
N VAL A 161 17.41 -8.74 -8.80
CA VAL A 161 17.45 -8.25 -7.41
C VAL A 161 17.01 -9.40 -6.52
N VAL A 162 17.94 -10.33 -6.30
CA VAL A 162 17.72 -11.50 -5.45
C VAL A 162 17.39 -10.98 -4.06
N GLN A 163 16.14 -11.17 -3.64
CA GLN A 163 15.73 -11.01 -2.25
C GLN A 163 16.39 -12.12 -1.42
N GLN A 164 17.70 -11.97 -1.17
CA GLN A 164 18.47 -12.83 -0.30
C GLN A 164 18.00 -12.61 1.13
N LYS A 165 16.99 -13.40 1.50
CA LYS A 165 16.63 -13.77 2.88
C LYS A 165 17.94 -13.95 3.67
N SER A 166 18.10 -13.26 4.79
CA SER A 166 19.37 -13.36 5.52
C SER A 166 19.45 -14.72 6.21
N ASP A 167 20.62 -15.37 6.17
CA ASP A 167 20.86 -16.66 6.87
C ASP A 167 21.00 -16.49 8.41
N GLY A 168 20.24 -15.55 8.97
CA GLY A 168 20.17 -15.21 10.39
C GLY A 168 19.48 -16.30 11.21
N LYS A 169 20.17 -17.44 11.42
CA LYS A 169 19.69 -18.59 12.21
C LYS A 169 18.93 -18.16 13.47
N TYR A 170 17.63 -18.45 13.47
CA TYR A 170 16.68 -17.91 14.44
C TYR A 170 16.86 -18.56 15.83
N SER A 171 17.64 -17.94 16.71
CA SER A 171 17.88 -18.46 18.07
C SER A 171 16.68 -18.20 19.00
N PRO A 172 15.97 -19.24 19.48
CA PRO A 172 14.76 -19.08 20.30
C PRO A 172 15.06 -18.56 21.71
N ALA A 173 16.31 -18.69 22.18
CA ALA A 173 16.75 -18.15 23.48
C ALA A 173 16.68 -16.61 23.56
N GLY A 174 16.55 -15.91 22.43
CA GLY A 174 16.43 -14.46 22.38
C GLY A 174 14.99 -13.91 22.47
N THR A 175 13.96 -14.72 22.26
CA THR A 175 12.60 -14.23 21.92
C THR A 175 12.01 -13.27 22.95
N LEU A 176 12.06 -13.60 24.25
CA LEU A 176 11.50 -12.75 25.30
C LEU A 176 12.28 -11.41 25.43
N LYS A 177 13.60 -11.46 25.27
CA LYS A 177 14.44 -10.24 25.26
C LYS A 177 14.14 -9.37 24.05
N ARG A 178 13.96 -9.96 22.86
CA ARG A 178 13.59 -9.25 21.62
C ARG A 178 12.21 -8.59 21.71
N PHE A 179 11.26 -9.22 22.41
CA PHE A 179 9.92 -8.67 22.65
C PHE A 179 9.97 -7.42 23.56
N PHE A 180 10.71 -7.48 24.68
CA PHE A 180 10.84 -6.34 25.59
C PHE A 180 11.90 -5.30 25.19
N GLN A 181 12.78 -5.60 24.23
CA GLN A 181 13.82 -4.70 23.72
C GLN A 181 13.78 -4.61 22.18
N PRO A 182 12.65 -4.21 21.55
CA PRO A 182 12.51 -4.18 20.09
C PRO A 182 13.52 -3.27 19.39
N LYS A 183 14.08 -2.29 20.12
CA LYS A 183 15.15 -1.38 19.65
C LYS A 183 16.47 -2.07 19.27
N THR A 184 16.66 -3.37 19.53
CA THR A 184 17.89 -4.11 19.19
C THR A 184 17.78 -4.99 17.95
N ASN A 185 16.62 -5.05 17.29
CA ASN A 185 16.39 -5.93 16.14
C ASN A 185 16.71 -5.17 14.83
N SER A 186 17.69 -5.64 14.05
CA SER A 186 17.99 -5.05 12.74
C SER A 186 16.79 -5.11 11.80
N PHE A 187 16.72 -4.17 10.85
CA PHE A 187 15.63 -4.11 9.86
C PHE A 187 15.45 -5.46 9.13
N ASP A 188 16.55 -6.11 8.76
CA ASP A 188 16.57 -7.35 7.99
C ASP A 188 16.01 -8.51 8.81
N LEU A 189 16.36 -8.59 10.10
CA LEU A 189 15.83 -9.59 11.03
C LEU A 189 14.34 -9.41 11.27
N VAL A 190 13.85 -8.17 11.25
CA VAL A 190 12.41 -7.87 11.32
C VAL A 190 11.72 -8.21 10.00
N ARG A 191 12.33 -7.88 8.85
CA ARG A 191 11.83 -8.21 7.51
C ARG A 191 11.70 -9.72 7.31
N ASP A 192 12.73 -10.50 7.64
CA ASP A 192 12.74 -11.96 7.54
C ASP A 192 11.76 -12.65 8.52
N SER A 193 11.23 -11.92 9.50
CA SER A 193 10.19 -12.39 10.44
C SER A 193 8.76 -11.98 10.05
N MET A 194 8.60 -11.16 9.02
CA MET A 194 7.32 -10.64 8.55
C MET A 194 6.68 -11.63 7.56
N PRO A 195 5.36 -11.93 7.65
CA PRO A 195 4.68 -12.79 6.68
C PRO A 195 4.84 -12.30 5.23
N ASP A 196 5.10 -13.21 4.30
CA ASP A 196 5.40 -12.88 2.90
C ASP A 196 4.29 -12.06 2.21
N ALA A 197 3.04 -12.19 2.67
CA ALA A 197 1.90 -11.40 2.24
C ALA A 197 2.08 -9.88 2.34
N TYR A 198 2.95 -9.38 3.25
CA TYR A 198 3.27 -7.95 3.35
C TYR A 198 4.24 -7.45 2.27
N PHE A 199 4.86 -8.36 1.51
CA PHE A 199 5.74 -8.03 0.37
C PHE A 199 5.04 -8.17 -0.99
N ASN A 200 3.79 -8.64 -1.00
CA ASN A 200 2.94 -8.69 -2.19
C ASN A 200 2.38 -7.29 -2.48
N TYR A 201 3.14 -6.49 -3.23
CA TYR A 201 2.65 -5.23 -3.78
C TYR A 201 1.50 -5.51 -4.76
N ILE A 202 0.30 -5.01 -4.45
CA ILE A 202 -0.87 -5.16 -5.33
C ILE A 202 -0.63 -4.32 -6.59
N GLN A 203 -0.27 -4.99 -7.68
CA GLN A 203 -0.17 -4.38 -9.01
C GLN A 203 -1.55 -4.46 -9.68
N TYR A 204 -2.26 -3.35 -9.65
CA TYR A 204 -3.49 -3.19 -10.42
C TYR A 204 -3.16 -3.02 -11.91
N ASN A 205 -4.03 -3.52 -12.79
CA ASN A 205 -3.95 -3.21 -14.23
C ASN A 205 -3.96 -1.68 -14.42
N PRO A 206 -3.04 -1.09 -15.22
CA PRO A 206 -3.02 0.36 -15.46
C PRO A 206 -4.34 0.93 -15.98
N ASP A 207 -5.15 0.16 -16.70
CA ASP A 207 -6.47 0.58 -17.17
C ASP A 207 -7.51 0.59 -16.04
N PHE A 208 -7.49 -0.41 -15.16
CA PHE A 208 -8.29 -0.36 -13.93
C PHE A 208 -7.91 0.85 -13.07
N VAL A 209 -6.62 1.20 -12.94
CA VAL A 209 -6.18 2.39 -12.18
C VAL A 209 -6.74 3.70 -12.76
N ARG A 210 -7.05 3.76 -14.06
CA ARG A 210 -7.67 4.93 -14.70
C ARG A 210 -9.14 5.06 -14.33
N THR A 211 -9.87 3.95 -14.24
CA THR A 211 -11.34 3.93 -14.10
C THR A 211 -11.86 3.53 -12.71
N ALA A 212 -11.00 3.11 -11.78
CA ALA A 212 -11.34 2.58 -10.45
C ALA A 212 -12.16 3.51 -9.51
N TYR A 213 -12.45 4.74 -9.92
CA TYR A 213 -13.28 5.70 -9.17
C TYR A 213 -14.50 6.20 -9.96
N ASP A 214 -14.67 5.78 -11.22
CA ASP A 214 -15.89 6.04 -11.98
C ASP A 214 -17.02 5.11 -11.49
N ALA A 215 -18.27 5.45 -11.80
CA ALA A 215 -19.41 4.68 -11.32
C ALA A 215 -19.47 3.29 -12.00
N PRO A 216 -19.89 2.22 -11.30
CA PRO A 216 -20.04 0.88 -11.88
C PRO A 216 -20.90 0.90 -13.16
N ALA A 217 -21.98 1.68 -13.18
CA ALA A 217 -22.84 1.88 -14.35
C ALA A 217 -22.18 2.60 -15.57
N VAL A 218 -20.87 2.83 -15.55
CA VAL A 218 -20.04 3.34 -16.66
C VAL A 218 -18.95 2.36 -17.07
N ASN A 219 -18.53 1.47 -16.16
CA ASN A 219 -17.37 0.57 -16.33
C ASN A 219 -17.72 -0.91 -16.36
N ASP A 220 -18.79 -1.32 -15.67
CA ASP A 220 -19.20 -2.72 -15.58
C ASP A 220 -19.63 -3.20 -16.97
N GLU A 221 -19.19 -4.41 -17.34
CA GLU A 221 -19.54 -5.04 -18.61
C GLU A 221 -21.05 -5.30 -18.71
N GLU A 222 -21.59 -5.26 -19.93
CA GLU A 222 -23.04 -5.39 -20.14
C GLU A 222 -23.53 -6.77 -19.64
N PRO A 223 -24.60 -6.81 -18.80
CA PRO A 223 -24.94 -8.03 -18.06
C PRO A 223 -25.57 -9.09 -18.95
N HIS A 224 -24.83 -10.19 -19.18
CA HIS A 224 -25.31 -11.35 -19.93
C HIS A 224 -26.59 -11.95 -19.32
N ILE A 225 -27.66 -12.08 -20.13
CA ILE A 225 -28.95 -12.59 -19.66
C ILE A 225 -29.06 -14.10 -19.88
N TRP A 226 -29.13 -14.87 -18.79
CA TRP A 226 -29.37 -16.32 -18.85
C TRP A 226 -30.86 -16.64 -18.70
N VAL A 227 -31.48 -17.20 -19.74
CA VAL A 227 -32.91 -17.52 -19.82
C VAL A 227 -33.11 -19.03 -19.79
N VAL A 228 -34.18 -19.49 -19.12
CA VAL A 228 -34.49 -20.93 -19.02
C VAL A 228 -35.15 -21.41 -20.30
N LYS A 229 -34.56 -22.43 -20.95
CA LYS A 229 -35.07 -23.02 -22.18
C LYS A 229 -36.41 -23.73 -21.95
N ASP A 230 -37.42 -23.35 -22.72
CA ASP A 230 -38.77 -23.90 -22.60
C ASP A 230 -39.05 -25.05 -23.59
N GLN A 231 -40.12 -25.81 -23.33
CA GLN A 231 -40.55 -26.90 -24.21
C GLN A 231 -41.38 -26.43 -25.41
N MET A 232 -41.80 -25.15 -25.47
CA MET A 232 -42.66 -24.60 -26.52
C MET A 232 -41.90 -23.69 -27.51
N GLY A 233 -40.59 -23.46 -27.29
CA GLY A 233 -39.71 -22.68 -28.17
C GLY A 233 -39.79 -21.16 -27.99
N LEU A 234 -40.56 -20.68 -27.00
CA LEU A 234 -40.70 -19.25 -26.71
C LEU A 234 -39.39 -18.63 -26.21
N SER A 235 -38.59 -19.38 -25.45
CA SER A 235 -37.28 -18.95 -24.96
C SER A 235 -36.33 -18.69 -26.12
N GLU A 236 -36.37 -19.52 -27.16
CA GLU A 236 -35.51 -19.39 -28.34
C GLU A 236 -35.92 -18.21 -29.22
N ILE A 237 -37.23 -17.96 -29.36
CA ILE A 237 -37.78 -16.79 -30.06
C ILE A 237 -37.39 -15.49 -29.36
N GLU A 238 -37.61 -15.37 -28.06
CA GLU A 238 -37.29 -14.15 -27.30
C GLU A 238 -35.78 -13.94 -27.12
N LYS A 239 -34.98 -15.02 -27.03
CA LYS A 239 -33.51 -14.96 -27.09
C LYS A 239 -33.02 -14.38 -28.41
N ASN A 240 -33.48 -14.93 -29.55
CA ASN A 240 -33.05 -14.45 -30.87
C ASN A 240 -33.43 -12.97 -31.07
N LYS A 241 -34.62 -12.58 -30.62
CA LYS A 241 -35.11 -11.19 -30.62
C LYS A 241 -34.33 -10.27 -29.67
N ALA A 242 -33.85 -10.74 -28.52
CA ALA A 242 -32.95 -9.98 -27.66
C ALA A 242 -31.60 -9.74 -28.36
N LEU A 243 -31.04 -10.78 -28.97
CA LEU A 243 -29.78 -10.74 -29.73
C LEU A 243 -29.87 -9.78 -30.94
N GLU A 244 -30.99 -9.79 -31.68
CA GLU A 244 -31.29 -8.85 -32.76
C GLU A 244 -31.32 -7.37 -32.32
N ASN A 245 -31.64 -7.13 -31.04
CA ASN A 245 -31.65 -5.78 -30.43
C ASN A 245 -30.33 -5.47 -29.69
N GLY A 246 -29.30 -6.31 -29.83
CA GLY A 246 -27.98 -6.11 -29.23
C GLY A 246 -27.86 -6.48 -27.76
N VAL A 247 -28.85 -7.17 -27.18
CA VAL A 247 -28.81 -7.63 -25.78
C VAL A 247 -28.28 -9.07 -25.74
N ASP A 248 -27.13 -9.28 -25.09
CA ASP A 248 -26.53 -10.61 -24.97
C ASP A 248 -27.38 -11.53 -24.08
N CYS A 249 -27.75 -12.69 -24.64
CA CYS A 249 -28.80 -13.54 -24.11
C CYS A 249 -28.60 -15.00 -24.54
N SER A 250 -28.63 -15.93 -23.58
CA SER A 250 -28.40 -17.36 -23.82
C SER A 250 -29.44 -18.25 -23.12
N ASP A 251 -29.77 -19.37 -23.75
CA ASP A 251 -30.59 -20.47 -23.22
C ASP A 251 -29.78 -21.76 -22.96
N ALA A 252 -28.45 -21.70 -23.07
CA ALA A 252 -27.57 -22.86 -22.93
C ALA A 252 -27.69 -23.53 -21.56
N ASP A 253 -27.63 -24.86 -21.55
CA ASP A 253 -27.63 -25.74 -20.35
C ASP A 253 -28.74 -25.45 -19.32
N THR A 254 -29.94 -25.09 -19.80
CA THR A 254 -31.15 -24.91 -18.97
C THR A 254 -32.32 -25.76 -19.48
N GLY A 255 -33.33 -25.92 -18.61
CA GLY A 255 -34.60 -26.56 -18.94
C GLY A 255 -35.64 -26.42 -17.82
N PHE A 256 -36.78 -27.11 -17.95
CA PHE A 256 -37.80 -27.19 -16.90
C PHE A 256 -38.00 -28.63 -16.40
N ASP A 257 -38.06 -28.80 -15.07
CA ASP A 257 -38.58 -30.00 -14.38
C ASP A 257 -40.06 -30.21 -14.71
N GLU A 258 -40.56 -31.45 -14.56
CA GLU A 258 -41.96 -31.84 -14.77
C GLU A 258 -42.97 -30.99 -13.98
N LYS A 259 -42.50 -30.29 -12.93
CA LYS A 259 -43.29 -29.41 -12.05
C LYS A 259 -43.23 -27.93 -12.47
N GLY A 260 -42.75 -27.63 -13.68
CA GLY A 260 -42.64 -26.26 -14.20
C GLY A 260 -41.59 -25.41 -13.48
N ARG A 261 -40.54 -26.04 -12.93
CA ARG A 261 -39.45 -25.35 -12.21
C ARG A 261 -38.21 -25.25 -13.08
N ALA A 262 -37.54 -24.10 -13.04
CA ALA A 262 -36.25 -23.92 -13.70
C ALA A 262 -35.23 -24.95 -13.20
N GLN A 263 -34.55 -25.59 -14.15
CA GLN A 263 -33.46 -26.53 -13.94
C GLN A 263 -32.23 -26.05 -14.71
N TYR A 264 -31.09 -26.03 -14.04
CA TYR A 264 -29.80 -25.67 -14.61
C TYR A 264 -28.96 -26.95 -14.68
N LEU A 265 -28.46 -27.27 -15.86
CA LEU A 265 -27.77 -28.54 -16.18
C LEU A 265 -26.25 -28.37 -16.28
N GLY A 266 -25.78 -27.13 -16.44
CA GLY A 266 -24.39 -26.74 -16.60
C GLY A 266 -24.07 -25.41 -15.91
N PRO A 267 -22.87 -24.86 -16.12
CA PRO A 267 -22.47 -23.55 -15.59
C PRO A 267 -23.18 -22.41 -16.32
N PRO A 268 -23.24 -21.19 -15.74
CA PRO A 268 -23.76 -20.01 -16.44
C PRO A 268 -22.85 -19.63 -17.63
N PRO A 269 -23.38 -18.92 -18.66
CA PRO A 269 -22.65 -18.66 -19.90
C PRO A 269 -21.33 -17.89 -19.74
N THR A 270 -21.24 -17.02 -18.73
CA THR A 270 -20.05 -16.21 -18.39
C THR A 270 -19.11 -16.91 -17.40
N TYR A 271 -19.19 -18.24 -17.24
CA TYR A 271 -18.39 -18.98 -16.28
C TYR A 271 -17.01 -19.37 -16.82
N GLU A 272 -15.98 -18.66 -16.36
CA GLU A 272 -14.59 -19.13 -16.46
C GLU A 272 -14.25 -20.04 -15.27
N GLU A 273 -13.57 -21.17 -15.51
CA GLU A 273 -13.06 -22.01 -14.42
C GLU A 273 -11.95 -21.25 -13.68
N SER A 274 -12.10 -21.07 -12.36
CA SER A 274 -11.16 -20.26 -11.59
C SER A 274 -9.73 -20.85 -11.60
N ILE A 275 -8.76 -19.99 -11.92
CA ILE A 275 -7.35 -20.34 -11.98
C ILE A 275 -6.91 -20.86 -10.60
N LYS A 276 -6.57 -22.15 -10.54
CA LYS A 276 -6.05 -22.82 -9.34
C LYS A 276 -4.56 -22.50 -9.20
N VAL A 277 -4.27 -21.50 -8.35
CA VAL A 277 -2.93 -21.08 -7.91
C VAL A 277 -2.39 -22.02 -6.84
#